data_AF-A0A6I9UXD2-F1
#
_entry.id   AF-A0A6I9UXD2-F1
#
_cell.length_a   1.000
_cell.length_b   1.000
_cell.length_c   1.000
_cell.angle_alpha   90.00
_cell.angle_beta   90.00
_cell.angle_gamma   90.00
#
_symmetry.space_group_name_H-M   'P 1'
#
loop_
_entity.id
_entity.type
_entity.pdbx_description
1 polymer ?
#
loop_
_entity_poly.entity_id
_entity_poly.type
_entity_poly.pdbx_seq_one_letter_code
_entity_poly.pdbx_strand_id
1 'polypeptide(L)'
;MERSQSQVDALQQKLTEVKACIQGSEADAKKELNVLWRRVKTSATLLTYLKSKARIMAVPHLAHTSCGIKQLDGVGLVDKNGIPLSGWSRNVDISSFDSADEETWTALSSEEGSLDEQDGIYTSELLKSVQMVTDVMESLVKRVIMAESETAIEKQKVTVGQEEIKKKAVQIESMSIKLEEMEQFAMGTNSILNEMRQRVEDLVEETSRQRQRAAENEQELCRVKQDFESLKSYVSTLISVRETLLSSEKQFQTIEKHFERLVAKTSQLENEKMQKEAEVQKLMEENVRLSALLDKKEAQLVAMNEQCKVMALNASSI
;
A
#
# COMPACT_ATOMS: atom_id res chain seq x y z
N MET A 1 -135.12 -56.65 19.60
CA MET A 1 -134.50 -56.32 18.30
C MET A 1 -133.99 -54.88 18.22
N GLU A 2 -134.58 -53.89 18.92
CA GLU A 2 -134.15 -52.47 18.82
C GLU A 2 -132.79 -52.13 19.47
N ARG A 3 -132.41 -52.76 20.60
CA ARG A 3 -131.14 -52.45 21.30
C ARG A 3 -129.91 -52.85 20.48
N SER A 4 -130.01 -53.94 19.73
CA SER A 4 -128.96 -54.43 18.82
C SER A 4 -128.77 -53.52 17.61
N GLN A 5 -129.85 -52.93 17.09
CA GLN A 5 -129.79 -52.03 15.94
C GLN A 5 -129.15 -50.68 16.31
N SER A 6 -129.50 -50.11 17.47
CA SER A 6 -128.92 -48.83 17.93
C SER A 6 -127.41 -48.89 18.21
N GLN A 7 -126.87 -50.04 18.64
CA GLN A 7 -125.43 -50.24 18.81
C GLN A 7 -124.70 -50.38 17.47
N VAL A 8 -125.32 -51.02 16.48
CA VAL A 8 -124.78 -51.12 15.13
C VAL A 8 -124.72 -49.74 14.48
N ASP A 9 -125.76 -48.92 14.60
CA ASP A 9 -125.79 -47.57 14.03
C ASP A 9 -124.76 -46.62 14.68
N ALA A 10 -124.57 -46.70 16.00
CA ALA A 10 -123.53 -45.92 16.70
C ALA A 10 -122.11 -46.36 16.32
N LEU A 11 -121.90 -47.66 16.11
CA LEU A 11 -120.62 -48.19 15.62
C LEU A 11 -120.38 -47.81 14.16
N GLN A 12 -121.42 -47.79 13.33
CA GLN A 12 -121.36 -47.34 11.93
C GLN A 12 -120.97 -45.86 11.86
N GLN A 13 -121.55 -45.01 12.70
CA GLN A 13 -121.21 -43.59 12.77
C GLN A 13 -119.76 -43.36 13.22
N LYS A 14 -119.30 -44.04 14.28
CA LYS A 14 -117.90 -43.97 14.71
C LYS A 14 -116.94 -44.51 13.64
N LEU A 15 -117.32 -45.56 12.91
CA LEU A 15 -116.54 -46.08 11.79
C LEU A 15 -116.44 -45.03 10.67
N THR A 16 -117.52 -44.33 10.33
CA THR A 16 -117.50 -43.26 9.33
C THR A 16 -116.66 -42.06 9.77
N GLU A 17 -116.68 -41.71 11.05
CA GLU A 17 -115.92 -40.59 11.63
C GLU A 17 -114.43 -40.92 11.69
N VAL A 18 -114.06 -42.14 12.11
CA VAL A 18 -112.68 -42.64 12.07
C VAL A 18 -112.19 -42.74 10.63
N LYS A 19 -113.02 -43.19 9.69
CA LYS A 19 -112.68 -43.26 8.26
C LYS A 19 -112.46 -41.87 7.66
N ALA A 20 -113.25 -40.87 8.08
CA ALA A 20 -113.05 -39.47 7.71
C ALA A 20 -111.77 -38.87 8.33
N CYS A 21 -111.48 -39.15 9.61
CA CYS A 21 -110.22 -38.76 10.24
C CYS A 21 -109.00 -39.40 9.57
N ILE A 22 -109.07 -40.68 9.21
CA ILE A 22 -107.99 -41.39 8.51
C ILE A 22 -107.81 -40.81 7.10
N GLN A 23 -108.90 -40.58 6.35
CA GLN A 23 -108.80 -39.97 5.01
C GLN A 23 -108.28 -38.53 5.04
N GLY A 24 -108.67 -37.74 6.05
CA GLY A 24 -108.12 -36.39 6.26
C GLY A 24 -106.63 -36.41 6.59
N SER A 25 -106.21 -37.29 7.52
CA SER A 25 -104.81 -37.48 7.92
C SER A 25 -103.94 -37.99 6.76
N GLU A 26 -104.47 -38.89 5.92
CA GLU A 26 -103.76 -39.40 4.74
C GLU A 26 -103.59 -38.31 3.65
N ALA A 27 -104.58 -37.43 3.48
CA ALA A 27 -104.51 -36.32 2.54
C ALA A 27 -103.49 -35.26 2.97
N ASP A 28 -103.42 -34.93 4.26
CA ASP A 28 -102.42 -34.00 4.79
C ASP A 28 -101.01 -34.59 4.77
N ALA A 29 -100.82 -35.86 5.12
CA ALA A 29 -99.53 -36.54 5.00
C ALA A 29 -99.00 -36.56 3.55
N LYS A 30 -99.90 -36.74 2.55
CA LYS A 30 -99.53 -36.66 1.12
C LYS A 30 -99.12 -35.25 0.70
N LYS A 31 -99.75 -34.20 1.22
CA LYS A 31 -99.35 -32.80 0.96
C LYS A 31 -97.99 -32.48 1.56
N GLU A 32 -97.76 -32.85 2.82
CA GLU A 32 -96.46 -32.68 3.48
C GLU A 32 -95.33 -33.41 2.74
N LEU A 33 -95.58 -34.65 2.32
CA LEU A 33 -94.62 -35.43 1.52
C LEU A 33 -94.30 -34.74 0.18
N ASN A 34 -95.31 -34.16 -0.49
CA ASN A 34 -95.11 -33.42 -1.74
C ASN A 34 -94.31 -32.11 -1.54
N VAL A 35 -94.52 -31.39 -0.43
CA VAL A 35 -93.71 -30.20 -0.08
C VAL A 35 -92.27 -30.64 0.20
N LEU A 36 -92.07 -31.66 1.03
CA LEU A 36 -90.74 -32.17 1.36
C LEU A 36 -89.99 -32.64 0.11
N TRP A 37 -90.67 -33.35 -0.79
CA TRP A 37 -90.10 -33.78 -2.06
C TRP A 37 -89.64 -32.60 -2.94
N ARG A 38 -90.43 -31.53 -3.03
CA ARG A 38 -90.05 -30.30 -3.75
C ARG A 38 -88.85 -29.60 -3.10
N ARG A 39 -88.82 -29.51 -1.77
CA ARG A 39 -87.66 -28.96 -1.03
C ARG A 39 -86.39 -29.75 -1.26
N VAL A 40 -86.47 -31.08 -1.20
CA VAL A 40 -85.34 -31.98 -1.47
C VAL A 40 -84.86 -31.81 -2.91
N LYS A 41 -85.77 -31.77 -3.88
CA LYS A 41 -85.43 -31.57 -5.30
C LYS A 41 -84.73 -30.23 -5.53
N THR A 42 -85.24 -29.16 -4.94
CA THR A 42 -84.63 -27.82 -5.03
C THR A 42 -83.25 -27.79 -4.39
N SER A 43 -83.12 -28.37 -3.20
CA SER A 43 -81.84 -28.47 -2.48
C SER A 43 -80.81 -29.28 -3.27
N ALA A 44 -81.22 -30.38 -3.91
CA ALA A 44 -80.35 -31.19 -4.75
C ALA A 44 -79.84 -30.43 -5.98
N THR A 45 -80.72 -29.66 -6.65
CA THR A 45 -80.32 -28.81 -7.78
C THR A 45 -79.32 -27.74 -7.36
N LEU A 46 -79.58 -27.03 -6.26
CA LEU A 46 -78.70 -25.97 -5.74
C LEU A 46 -77.35 -26.51 -5.26
N LEU A 47 -77.33 -27.69 -4.61
CA LEU A 47 -76.09 -28.38 -4.26
C LEU A 47 -75.30 -28.80 -5.51
N THR A 48 -75.99 -29.22 -6.57
CA THR A 48 -75.35 -29.56 -7.84
C THR A 48 -74.75 -28.31 -8.50
N TYR A 49 -75.44 -27.17 -8.43
CA TYR A 49 -74.91 -25.87 -8.86
C TYR A 49 -73.64 -25.49 -8.08
N LEU A 50 -73.68 -25.51 -6.75
CA LEU A 50 -72.51 -25.21 -5.91
C LEU A 50 -71.35 -26.14 -6.22
N LYS A 51 -71.62 -27.43 -6.39
CA LYS A 51 -70.60 -28.42 -6.77
C LYS A 51 -69.97 -28.11 -8.13
N SER A 52 -70.77 -27.69 -9.11
CA SER A 52 -70.28 -27.27 -10.42
C SER A 52 -69.43 -26.00 -10.32
N LYS A 53 -69.93 -24.98 -9.60
CA LYS A 53 -69.23 -23.72 -9.35
C LYS A 53 -67.88 -23.96 -8.66
N ALA A 54 -67.83 -24.82 -7.65
CA ALA A 54 -66.62 -25.24 -6.95
C ALA A 54 -65.58 -25.87 -7.88
N ARG A 55 -66.00 -26.76 -8.78
CA ARG A 55 -65.10 -27.39 -9.76
C ARG A 55 -64.51 -26.38 -10.73
N ILE A 56 -65.31 -25.43 -11.21
CA ILE A 56 -64.85 -24.36 -12.09
C ILE A 56 -63.82 -23.47 -11.35
N MET A 57 -64.11 -23.12 -10.10
CA MET A 57 -63.23 -22.31 -9.26
C MET A 57 -61.93 -23.01 -8.84
N ALA A 58 -61.91 -24.34 -8.78
CA ALA A 58 -60.70 -25.12 -8.49
C ALA A 58 -59.68 -25.15 -9.64
N VAL A 59 -60.10 -24.76 -10.84
CA VAL A 59 -59.26 -24.78 -12.04
C VAL A 59 -58.84 -23.34 -12.37
N PRO A 60 -57.56 -22.94 -12.22
CA PRO A 60 -57.15 -21.52 -12.24
C PRO A 60 -57.61 -20.73 -13.47
N HIS A 61 -57.45 -21.30 -14.68
CA HIS A 61 -57.85 -20.63 -15.92
C HIS A 61 -59.38 -20.48 -16.06
N LEU A 62 -60.16 -21.41 -15.52
CA LEU A 62 -61.63 -21.32 -15.48
C LEU A 62 -62.11 -20.43 -14.33
N ALA A 63 -61.35 -20.36 -13.25
CA ALA A 63 -61.59 -19.47 -12.13
C ALA A 63 -61.44 -18.01 -12.58
N HIS A 64 -60.45 -17.71 -13.42
CA HIS A 64 -60.28 -16.38 -14.01
C HIS A 64 -61.52 -15.97 -14.80
N THR A 65 -62.00 -16.82 -15.72
CA THR A 65 -63.19 -16.50 -16.51
C THR A 65 -64.46 -16.43 -15.66
N SER A 66 -64.65 -17.34 -14.70
CA SER A 66 -65.81 -17.39 -13.81
C SER A 66 -65.90 -16.19 -12.86
N CYS A 67 -64.76 -15.67 -12.38
CA CYS A 67 -64.70 -14.49 -11.52
C CYS A 67 -64.58 -13.17 -12.32
N GLY A 68 -64.65 -13.25 -13.65
CA GLY A 68 -64.50 -12.12 -14.57
C GLY A 68 -63.12 -11.46 -14.56
N ILE A 69 -62.08 -12.20 -14.17
CA ILE A 69 -60.70 -11.75 -14.12
C ILE A 69 -60.08 -11.85 -15.52
N LYS A 70 -59.53 -10.74 -16.01
CA LYS A 70 -58.88 -10.65 -17.32
C LYS A 70 -57.47 -10.10 -17.15
N GLN A 71 -56.57 -10.47 -18.05
CA GLN A 71 -55.25 -9.89 -18.13
C GLN A 71 -55.27 -8.70 -19.10
N LEU A 72 -54.94 -7.51 -18.59
CA LEU A 72 -54.82 -6.29 -19.38
C LEU A 72 -53.34 -5.95 -19.55
N ASP A 73 -52.95 -5.62 -20.78
CA ASP A 73 -51.56 -5.34 -21.11
C ASP A 73 -51.07 -4.08 -20.37
N GLY A 74 -49.89 -4.15 -19.76
CA GLY A 74 -49.29 -3.09 -18.93
C GLY A 74 -49.89 -2.88 -17.53
N VAL A 75 -51.11 -3.36 -17.24
CA VAL A 75 -51.80 -3.20 -15.93
C VAL A 75 -51.84 -4.50 -15.12
N GLY A 76 -51.80 -5.66 -15.78
CA GLY A 76 -51.84 -6.97 -15.14
C GLY A 76 -53.25 -7.55 -15.03
N LEU A 77 -53.52 -8.37 -14.01
CA LEU A 77 -54.86 -8.95 -13.82
C LEU A 77 -55.83 -7.89 -13.26
N VAL A 78 -57.05 -7.90 -13.80
CA VAL A 78 -58.11 -6.93 -13.55
C VAL A 78 -59.43 -7.68 -13.35
N ASP A 79 -60.29 -7.24 -12.44
CA ASP A 79 -61.58 -7.88 -12.18
C ASP A 79 -62.68 -7.51 -13.21
N LYS A 80 -63.90 -8.04 -12.98
CA LYS A 80 -65.09 -7.77 -13.79
C LYS A 80 -65.46 -6.29 -13.91
N ASN A 81 -65.06 -5.47 -12.94
CA ASN A 81 -65.35 -4.04 -12.86
C ASN A 81 -64.20 -3.16 -13.38
N GLY A 82 -63.10 -3.76 -13.85
CA GLY A 82 -61.94 -3.01 -14.30
C GLY A 82 -60.96 -2.65 -13.17
N ILE A 83 -61.12 -3.20 -11.96
CA ILE A 83 -60.26 -2.91 -10.80
C ILE A 83 -59.00 -3.79 -10.87
N PRO A 84 -57.79 -3.21 -10.89
CA PRO A 84 -56.54 -3.97 -10.93
C PRO A 84 -56.30 -4.72 -9.60
N LEU A 85 -55.49 -5.79 -9.65
CA LEU A 85 -55.10 -6.59 -8.48
C LEU A 85 -54.67 -5.76 -7.26
N SER A 86 -53.97 -4.65 -7.48
CA SER A 86 -53.48 -3.76 -6.43
C SER A 86 -54.59 -3.07 -5.63
N GLY A 87 -55.79 -2.94 -6.22
CA GLY A 87 -56.97 -2.36 -5.60
C GLY A 87 -57.93 -3.38 -4.98
N TRP A 88 -57.63 -4.68 -5.05
CA TRP A 88 -58.49 -5.70 -4.45
C TRP A 88 -58.38 -5.69 -2.93
N SER A 89 -59.54 -5.75 -2.26
CA SER A 89 -59.58 -5.81 -0.79
C SER A 89 -58.94 -7.10 -0.28
N ARG A 90 -58.07 -6.99 0.73
CA ARG A 90 -57.50 -8.13 1.46
C ARG A 90 -58.49 -8.76 2.45
N ASN A 91 -59.57 -8.05 2.79
CA ASN A 91 -60.55 -8.45 3.80
C ASN A 91 -61.85 -8.94 3.15
N VAL A 92 -62.47 -9.95 3.75
CA VAL A 92 -63.80 -10.44 3.35
C VAL A 92 -64.84 -9.59 4.08
N ASP A 93 -65.36 -8.56 3.41
CA ASP A 93 -66.53 -7.84 3.92
C ASP A 93 -67.78 -8.68 3.64
N ILE A 94 -68.20 -9.46 4.65
CA ILE A 94 -69.45 -10.21 4.66
C ILE A 94 -70.65 -9.26 4.88
N SER A 95 -70.44 -7.95 5.00
CA SER A 95 -71.50 -6.97 5.32
C SER A 95 -72.28 -6.46 4.10
N SER A 96 -71.95 -6.87 2.86
CA SER A 96 -72.53 -6.31 1.63
C SER A 96 -73.65 -7.17 1.00
N PHE A 97 -74.11 -8.22 1.67
CA PHE A 97 -75.04 -9.21 1.09
C PHE A 97 -76.47 -8.74 0.81
N ASP A 98 -76.81 -7.46 1.04
CA ASP A 98 -78.20 -6.99 1.00
C ASP A 98 -78.63 -6.28 -0.29
N SER A 99 -77.80 -6.25 -1.34
CA SER A 99 -78.28 -5.69 -2.62
C SER A 99 -77.41 -6.07 -3.82
N ALA A 100 -78.09 -6.46 -4.91
CA ALA A 100 -77.64 -6.51 -6.31
C ALA A 100 -77.56 -7.91 -6.94
N ASP A 101 -78.68 -8.64 -6.95
CA ASP A 101 -79.17 -9.35 -8.15
C ASP A 101 -80.58 -9.92 -7.91
N GLU A 102 -81.55 -9.04 -7.65
CA GLU A 102 -82.96 -9.48 -7.52
C GLU A 102 -83.59 -9.87 -8.88
N GLU A 103 -83.00 -9.48 -10.01
CA GLU A 103 -83.63 -9.60 -11.33
C GLU A 103 -83.50 -10.97 -11.99
N THR A 104 -82.55 -11.82 -11.58
CA THR A 104 -82.35 -13.14 -12.22
C THR A 104 -83.07 -14.29 -11.50
N TRP A 105 -83.35 -14.16 -10.20
CA TRP A 105 -83.80 -15.27 -9.36
C TRP A 105 -85.30 -15.27 -9.04
N THR A 106 -85.96 -14.13 -9.23
CA THR A 106 -87.43 -14.02 -9.19
C THR A 106 -88.11 -14.83 -10.31
N ALA A 107 -87.39 -15.16 -11.39
CA ALA A 107 -87.92 -15.98 -12.49
C ALA A 107 -88.12 -17.47 -12.12
N LEU A 108 -87.32 -18.04 -11.22
CA LEU A 108 -87.44 -19.45 -10.81
C LEU A 108 -88.49 -19.70 -9.72
N SER A 109 -88.96 -18.65 -9.06
CA SER A 109 -89.99 -18.73 -8.01
C SER A 109 -91.41 -18.52 -8.52
N SER A 110 -91.58 -18.15 -9.80
CA SER A 110 -92.88 -17.72 -10.36
C SER A 110 -93.62 -18.77 -11.21
N GLU A 111 -93.03 -19.94 -11.49
CA GLU A 111 -93.70 -21.02 -12.22
C GLU A 111 -93.95 -22.22 -11.30
N GLU A 112 -95.08 -22.23 -10.59
CA GLU A 112 -96.04 -23.35 -10.54
C GLU A 112 -97.12 -23.07 -9.47
N GLY A 113 -98.36 -23.45 -9.76
CA GLY A 113 -99.56 -23.10 -8.99
C GLY A 113 -99.55 -23.49 -7.50
N SER A 114 -100.23 -22.62 -6.71
CA SER A 114 -100.51 -22.73 -5.26
C SER A 114 -99.34 -23.29 -4.43
N LEU A 115 -98.25 -22.52 -4.36
CA LEU A 115 -97.21 -22.74 -3.38
C LEU A 115 -97.73 -22.42 -1.97
N ASP A 116 -97.51 -23.35 -1.05
CA ASP A 116 -97.61 -23.13 0.38
C ASP A 116 -96.58 -22.06 0.78
N GLU A 117 -97.02 -21.01 1.50
CA GLU A 117 -96.23 -19.82 1.85
C GLU A 117 -94.92 -20.19 2.57
N GLN A 118 -94.93 -21.29 3.31
CA GLN A 118 -93.78 -21.86 4.02
C GLN A 118 -92.68 -22.41 3.07
N ASP A 119 -93.03 -22.85 1.85
CA ASP A 119 -92.09 -23.40 0.86
C ASP A 119 -91.33 -22.29 0.12
N GLY A 120 -91.98 -21.16 -0.13
CA GLY A 120 -91.37 -19.96 -0.70
C GLY A 120 -90.28 -19.36 0.22
N ILE A 121 -90.53 -19.33 1.53
CA ILE A 121 -89.55 -18.84 2.52
C ILE A 121 -88.32 -19.74 2.56
N TYR A 122 -88.49 -21.07 2.63
CA TYR A 122 -87.38 -22.02 2.64
C TYR A 122 -86.50 -21.92 1.39
N THR A 123 -87.11 -21.82 0.22
CA THR A 123 -86.39 -21.70 -1.05
C THR A 123 -85.62 -20.37 -1.16
N SER A 124 -86.20 -19.27 -0.67
CA SER A 124 -85.52 -17.98 -0.58
C SER A 124 -84.30 -18.00 0.36
N GLU A 125 -84.43 -18.57 1.56
CA GLU A 125 -83.31 -18.71 2.51
C GLU A 125 -82.20 -19.60 1.96
N LEU A 126 -82.56 -20.68 1.27
CA LEU A 126 -81.59 -21.59 0.67
C LEU A 126 -80.84 -20.93 -0.50
N LEU A 127 -81.53 -20.14 -1.34
CA LEU A 127 -80.90 -19.34 -2.39
C LEU A 127 -79.95 -18.29 -1.80
N LYS A 128 -80.34 -17.58 -0.73
CA LYS A 128 -79.46 -16.65 -0.01
C LYS A 128 -78.21 -17.35 0.52
N SER A 129 -78.36 -18.56 1.07
CA SER A 129 -77.24 -19.36 1.56
C SER A 129 -76.29 -19.78 0.43
N VAL A 130 -76.84 -20.20 -0.73
CA VAL A 130 -76.06 -20.57 -1.92
C VAL A 130 -75.31 -19.37 -2.49
N GLN A 131 -75.94 -18.20 -2.53
CA GLN A 131 -75.31 -16.95 -2.96
C GLN A 131 -74.15 -16.58 -2.01
N MET A 132 -74.39 -16.64 -0.71
CA MET A 132 -73.35 -16.40 0.30
C MET A 132 -72.14 -17.31 0.13
N VAL A 133 -72.37 -18.61 -0.05
CA VAL A 133 -71.28 -19.57 -0.29
C VAL A 133 -70.56 -19.25 -1.60
N THR A 134 -71.29 -18.91 -2.66
CA THR A 134 -70.71 -18.59 -3.97
C THR A 134 -69.81 -17.36 -3.92
N ASP A 135 -70.24 -16.30 -3.22
CA ASP A 135 -69.48 -15.05 -3.09
C ASP A 135 -68.24 -15.23 -2.20
N VAL A 136 -68.36 -16.00 -1.11
CA VAL A 136 -67.21 -16.38 -0.28
C VAL A 136 -66.18 -17.17 -1.09
N MET A 137 -66.64 -18.12 -1.93
CA MET A 137 -65.77 -18.88 -2.81
C MET A 137 -65.08 -17.98 -3.85
N GLU A 138 -65.79 -17.02 -4.45
CA GLU A 138 -65.21 -16.04 -5.39
C GLU A 138 -64.14 -15.17 -4.72
N SER A 139 -64.42 -14.67 -3.51
CA SER A 139 -63.48 -13.87 -2.72
C SER A 139 -62.21 -14.65 -2.34
N LEU A 140 -62.36 -15.92 -1.93
CA LEU A 140 -61.24 -16.80 -1.63
C LEU A 140 -60.36 -17.03 -2.86
N VAL A 141 -60.97 -17.35 -4.00
CA VAL A 141 -60.27 -17.56 -5.28
C VAL A 141 -59.50 -16.31 -5.70
N LYS A 142 -60.11 -15.13 -5.63
CA LYS A 142 -59.44 -13.85 -5.94
C LYS A 142 -58.20 -13.64 -5.08
N ARG A 143 -58.26 -13.93 -3.77
CA ARG A 143 -57.10 -13.83 -2.88
C ARG A 143 -56.00 -14.83 -3.20
N VAL A 144 -56.36 -16.07 -3.56
CA VAL A 144 -55.38 -17.07 -4.00
C VAL A 144 -54.64 -16.58 -5.24
N ILE A 145 -55.38 -16.06 -6.23
CA ILE A 145 -54.80 -15.50 -7.46
C ILE A 145 -53.86 -14.32 -7.15
N MET A 146 -54.27 -13.41 -6.25
CA MET A 146 -53.39 -12.32 -5.79
C MET A 146 -52.10 -12.86 -5.19
N ALA A 147 -52.19 -13.79 -4.24
CA ALA A 147 -51.03 -14.33 -3.54
C ALA A 147 -50.09 -15.09 -4.51
N GLU A 148 -50.64 -15.84 -5.46
CA GLU A 148 -49.86 -16.52 -6.50
C GLU A 148 -49.14 -15.52 -7.42
N SER A 149 -49.83 -14.46 -7.84
CA SER A 149 -49.24 -13.41 -8.68
C SER A 149 -48.12 -12.63 -7.96
N GLU A 150 -48.33 -12.25 -6.69
CA GLU A 150 -47.34 -11.57 -5.86
C GLU A 150 -46.12 -12.46 -5.62
N THR A 151 -46.35 -13.75 -5.35
CA THR A 151 -45.28 -14.75 -5.19
C THR A 151 -44.48 -14.93 -6.47
N ALA A 152 -45.13 -14.96 -7.64
CA ALA A 152 -44.44 -15.09 -8.93
C ALA A 152 -43.55 -13.87 -9.22
N ILE A 153 -44.06 -12.65 -8.96
CA ILE A 153 -43.29 -11.41 -9.10
C ILE A 153 -42.09 -11.42 -8.15
N GLU A 154 -42.28 -11.79 -6.89
CA GLU A 154 -41.19 -11.80 -5.91
C GLU A 154 -40.13 -12.85 -6.24
N LYS A 155 -40.54 -14.03 -6.72
CA LYS A 155 -39.60 -15.03 -7.27
C LYS A 155 -38.77 -14.46 -8.43
N GLN A 156 -39.39 -13.72 -9.34
CA GLN A 156 -38.67 -13.09 -10.45
C GLN A 156 -37.65 -12.06 -9.95
N LYS A 157 -38.02 -11.19 -9.00
CA LYS A 157 -37.08 -10.23 -8.40
C LYS A 157 -35.89 -10.93 -7.73
N VAL A 158 -36.13 -12.01 -6.99
CA VAL A 158 -35.06 -12.80 -6.36
C VAL A 158 -34.12 -13.39 -7.41
N THR A 159 -34.65 -13.93 -8.52
CA THR A 159 -33.80 -14.46 -9.59
C THR A 159 -32.92 -13.37 -10.22
N VAL A 160 -33.47 -12.20 -10.52
CA VAL A 160 -32.71 -11.06 -11.07
C VAL A 160 -31.66 -10.57 -10.06
N GLY A 161 -32.02 -10.42 -8.79
CA GLY A 161 -31.08 -10.03 -7.74
C GLY A 161 -29.92 -11.01 -7.56
N GLN A 162 -30.19 -12.31 -7.68
CA GLN A 162 -29.16 -13.35 -7.61
C GLN A 162 -28.17 -13.27 -8.78
N GLU A 163 -28.65 -12.98 -9.99
CA GLU A 163 -27.79 -12.78 -11.16
C GLU A 163 -26.90 -11.54 -11.00
N GLU A 164 -27.45 -10.43 -10.49
CA GLU A 164 -26.67 -9.23 -10.19
C GLU A 164 -25.61 -9.47 -9.12
N ILE A 165 -25.95 -10.21 -8.06
CA ILE A 165 -24.99 -10.58 -7.01
C ILE A 165 -23.85 -11.41 -7.59
N LYS A 166 -24.15 -12.41 -8.43
CA LYS A 166 -23.12 -13.22 -9.11
C LYS A 166 -22.21 -12.35 -9.97
N LYS A 167 -22.77 -11.41 -10.74
CA LYS A 167 -22.00 -10.48 -11.58
C LYS A 167 -21.08 -9.59 -10.73
N LYS A 168 -21.59 -9.03 -9.63
CA LYS A 168 -20.79 -8.21 -8.71
C LYS A 168 -19.70 -9.02 -8.01
N ALA A 169 -19.97 -10.28 -7.64
CA ALA A 169 -18.98 -11.17 -7.04
C ALA A 169 -17.78 -11.40 -7.98
N VAL A 170 -18.04 -11.68 -9.26
CA VAL A 170 -16.98 -11.82 -10.27
C VAL A 170 -16.19 -10.51 -10.45
N GLN A 171 -16.86 -9.36 -10.42
CA GLN A 171 -16.19 -8.07 -10.52
C GLN A 171 -15.28 -7.80 -9.30
N ILE A 172 -15.74 -8.12 -8.09
CA ILE A 172 -14.96 -7.99 -6.86
C ILE A 172 -13.73 -8.89 -6.92
N GLU A 173 -13.89 -10.14 -7.35
CA GLU A 173 -12.77 -11.08 -7.51
C GLU A 173 -11.72 -10.54 -8.49
N SER A 174 -12.16 -10.04 -9.65
CA SER A 174 -11.26 -9.41 -10.63
C SER A 174 -10.53 -8.19 -10.07
N MET A 175 -11.21 -7.35 -9.30
CA MET A 175 -10.57 -6.21 -8.63
C MET A 175 -9.60 -6.65 -7.55
N SER A 176 -9.90 -7.74 -6.84
CA SER A 176 -9.03 -8.32 -5.80
C SER A 176 -7.70 -8.77 -6.40
N ILE A 177 -7.75 -9.53 -7.52
CA ILE A 177 -6.54 -9.96 -8.24
C ILE A 177 -5.71 -8.75 -8.68
N LYS A 178 -6.36 -7.72 -9.25
CA LYS A 178 -5.66 -6.50 -9.68
C LYS A 178 -4.99 -5.77 -8.52
N LEU A 179 -5.60 -5.76 -7.33
CA LEU A 179 -5.00 -5.16 -6.14
C LEU A 179 -3.78 -5.95 -5.66
N GLU A 180 -3.83 -7.28 -5.72
CA GLU A 180 -2.68 -8.14 -5.38
C GLU A 180 -1.50 -7.91 -6.34
N GLU A 181 -1.76 -7.77 -7.65
CA GLU A 181 -0.74 -7.40 -8.64
C GLU A 181 -0.13 -6.02 -8.36
N MET A 182 -0.96 -5.04 -7.98
CA MET A 182 -0.48 -3.70 -7.60
C MET A 182 0.37 -3.73 -6.32
N GLU A 183 0.02 -4.55 -5.34
CA GLU A 183 0.80 -4.74 -4.12
C GLU A 183 2.17 -5.34 -4.44
N GLN A 184 2.22 -6.40 -5.25
CA GLN A 184 3.48 -7.01 -5.69
C GLN A 184 4.36 -6.01 -6.45
N PHE A 185 3.76 -5.21 -7.34
CA PHE A 185 4.47 -4.17 -8.07
C PHE A 185 5.04 -3.08 -7.14
N ALA A 186 4.26 -2.64 -6.15
CA ALA A 186 4.69 -1.66 -5.17
C ALA A 186 5.83 -2.21 -4.29
N MET A 187 5.74 -3.47 -3.85
CA MET A 187 6.81 -4.13 -3.11
C MET A 187 8.11 -4.23 -3.94
N GLY A 188 8.02 -4.64 -5.21
CA GLY A 188 9.17 -4.69 -6.10
C GLY A 188 9.84 -3.32 -6.29
N THR A 189 9.04 -2.28 -6.52
CA THR A 189 9.54 -0.90 -6.66
C THR A 189 10.21 -0.41 -5.37
N ASN A 190 9.62 -0.71 -4.21
CA ASN A 190 10.17 -0.31 -2.91
C ASN A 190 11.49 -1.04 -2.59
N SER A 191 11.63 -2.30 -2.98
CA SER A 191 12.89 -3.05 -2.86
C SER A 191 14.02 -2.35 -3.63
N ILE A 192 13.77 -2.00 -4.89
CA ILE A 192 14.75 -1.31 -5.74
C ILE A 192 15.11 0.06 -5.17
N LEU A 193 14.13 0.83 -4.69
CA LEU A 193 14.37 2.13 -4.06
C LEU A 193 15.24 2.01 -2.81
N ASN A 194 15.05 0.96 -2.00
CA ASN A 194 15.90 0.70 -0.84
C ASN A 194 17.33 0.33 -1.22
N GLU A 195 17.53 -0.49 -2.26
CA GLU A 195 18.87 -0.77 -2.78
C GLU A 195 19.57 0.50 -3.29
N MET A 196 18.84 1.34 -4.03
CA MET A 196 19.37 2.62 -4.52
C MET A 196 19.74 3.54 -3.36
N ARG A 197 18.89 3.62 -2.33
CA ARG A 197 19.18 4.39 -1.11
C ARG A 197 20.48 3.92 -0.45
N GLN A 198 20.65 2.61 -0.26
CA GLN A 198 21.87 2.06 0.33
C GLN A 198 23.11 2.38 -0.51
N ARG A 199 23.05 2.21 -1.83
CA ARG A 199 24.19 2.56 -2.72
C ARG A 199 24.56 4.04 -2.63
N VAL A 200 23.58 4.92 -2.46
CA VAL A 200 23.84 6.36 -2.28
C VAL A 200 24.50 6.63 -0.93
N GLU A 201 24.03 5.99 0.14
CA GLU A 201 24.64 6.07 1.48
C GLU A 201 26.12 5.61 1.43
N ASP A 202 26.40 4.46 0.82
CA ASP A 202 27.76 3.92 0.65
C ASP A 202 28.66 4.89 -0.15
N LEU A 203 28.13 5.51 -1.21
CA LEU A 203 28.88 6.47 -2.03
C LEU A 203 29.20 7.76 -1.26
N VAL A 204 28.28 8.22 -0.41
CA VAL A 204 28.51 9.39 0.46
C VAL A 204 29.61 9.09 1.48
N GLU A 205 29.61 7.90 2.09
CA GLU A 205 30.66 7.47 3.01
C GLU A 205 32.02 7.35 2.31
N GLU A 206 32.09 6.74 1.13
CA GLU A 206 33.31 6.66 0.32
C GLU A 206 33.84 8.06 -0.03
N THR A 207 32.95 8.96 -0.46
CA THR A 207 33.30 10.34 -0.80
C THR A 207 33.86 11.08 0.42
N SER A 208 33.29 10.86 1.60
CA SER A 208 33.81 11.40 2.86
C SER A 208 35.23 10.89 3.15
N ARG A 209 35.45 9.58 2.99
CA ARG A 209 36.77 8.95 3.19
C ARG A 209 37.81 9.43 2.18
N GLN A 210 37.41 9.64 0.93
CA GLN A 210 38.28 10.22 -0.10
C GLN A 210 38.67 11.65 0.23
N ARG A 211 37.72 12.47 0.71
CA ARG A 211 38.00 13.84 1.15
C ARG A 211 38.99 13.88 2.30
N GLN A 212 38.84 12.99 3.29
CA GLN A 212 39.77 12.88 4.41
C GLN A 212 41.20 12.52 3.94
N ARG A 213 41.32 11.50 3.09
CA ARG A 213 42.61 11.12 2.49
C ARG A 213 43.24 12.24 1.66
N ALA A 214 42.44 13.01 0.93
CA ALA A 214 42.93 14.16 0.17
C ALA A 214 43.50 15.24 1.09
N ALA A 215 42.85 15.53 2.22
CA ALA A 215 43.35 16.48 3.22
C ALA A 215 44.66 16.01 3.88
N GLU A 216 44.77 14.71 4.19
CA GLU A 216 46.01 14.12 4.71
C GLU A 216 47.18 14.23 3.71
N ASN A 217 46.91 13.93 2.43
CA ASN A 217 47.91 14.08 1.36
C ASN A 217 48.34 15.53 1.16
N GLU A 218 47.41 16.48 1.27
CA GLU A 218 47.73 17.92 1.20
C GLU A 218 48.64 18.34 2.36
N GLN A 219 48.36 17.87 3.57
CA GLN A 219 49.20 18.14 4.73
C GLN A 219 50.62 17.56 4.55
N GLU A 220 50.74 16.33 4.06
CA GLU A 220 52.03 15.70 3.82
C GLU A 220 52.80 16.41 2.71
N LEU A 221 52.12 16.84 1.64
CA LEU A 221 52.72 17.63 0.58
C LEU A 221 53.26 18.98 1.11
N CYS A 222 52.52 19.63 2.02
CA CYS A 222 53.00 20.85 2.69
C CYS A 222 54.26 20.61 3.53
N ARG A 223 54.33 19.51 4.29
CA ARG A 223 55.51 19.14 5.06
C ARG A 223 56.72 18.91 4.16
N VAL A 224 56.57 18.09 3.12
CA VAL A 224 57.64 17.82 2.16
C VAL A 224 58.14 19.10 1.50
N LYS A 225 57.25 20.02 1.10
CA LYS A 225 57.65 21.34 0.56
C LYS A 225 58.51 22.13 1.55
N GLN A 226 58.16 22.14 2.83
CA GLN A 226 58.93 22.83 3.86
C GLN A 226 60.31 22.19 4.08
N ASP A 227 60.39 20.86 4.04
CA ASP A 227 61.66 20.13 4.13
C ASP A 227 62.57 20.45 2.94
N PHE A 228 62.01 20.53 1.72
CA PHE A 228 62.77 20.92 0.53
C PHE A 228 63.29 22.36 0.62
N GLU A 229 62.50 23.32 1.12
CA GLU A 229 62.97 24.70 1.29
C GLU A 229 64.08 24.77 2.36
N SER A 230 63.95 23.99 3.44
CA SER A 230 64.99 23.87 4.48
C SER A 230 66.28 23.28 3.91
N LEU A 231 66.18 22.21 3.11
CA LEU A 231 67.31 21.59 2.43
C LEU A 231 67.98 22.56 1.46
N LYS A 232 67.21 23.34 0.69
CA LYS A 232 67.72 24.36 -0.23
C LYS A 232 68.51 25.46 0.51
N SER A 233 68.02 25.91 1.67
CA SER A 233 68.75 26.85 2.54
C SER A 233 70.06 26.24 3.07
N TYR A 234 70.03 24.97 3.48
CA TYR A 234 71.22 24.25 3.92
C TYR A 234 72.28 24.12 2.81
N VAL A 235 71.87 23.74 1.60
CA VAL A 235 72.76 23.67 0.43
C VAL A 235 73.35 25.04 0.11
N SER A 236 72.55 26.10 0.17
CA SER A 236 73.04 27.47 -0.05
C SER A 236 74.12 27.85 0.96
N THR A 237 73.93 27.49 2.24
CA THR A 237 74.92 27.69 3.30
C THR A 237 76.22 26.90 3.02
N LEU A 238 76.10 25.63 2.60
CA LEU A 238 77.25 24.80 2.23
C LEU A 238 78.03 25.39 1.04
N ILE A 239 77.34 25.97 0.06
CA ILE A 239 77.98 26.67 -1.06
C ILE A 239 78.80 27.86 -0.54
N SER A 240 78.24 28.70 0.33
CA SER A 240 78.98 29.84 0.90
C SER A 240 80.18 29.42 1.74
N VAL A 241 80.07 28.33 2.51
CA VAL A 241 81.21 27.76 3.25
C VAL A 241 82.29 27.27 2.28
N ARG A 242 81.90 26.56 1.21
CA ARG A 242 82.84 26.11 0.17
C ARG A 242 83.56 27.29 -0.50
N GLU A 243 82.85 28.36 -0.83
CA GLU A 243 83.44 29.57 -1.42
C GLU A 243 84.44 30.24 -0.49
N THR A 244 84.10 30.32 0.81
CA THR A 244 85.00 30.85 1.84
C THR A 244 86.28 30.00 1.97
N LEU A 245 86.13 28.67 2.01
CA LEU A 245 87.27 27.74 2.06
C LEU A 245 88.15 27.87 0.81
N LEU A 246 87.56 27.95 -0.38
CA LEU A 246 88.31 28.18 -1.63
C LEU A 246 89.06 29.51 -1.63
N SER A 247 88.51 30.56 -1.03
CA SER A 247 89.20 31.85 -0.85
C SER A 247 90.36 31.73 0.13
N SER A 248 90.15 31.06 1.28
CA SER A 248 91.21 30.81 2.26
C SER A 248 92.35 30.00 1.67
N GLU A 249 92.05 28.97 0.87
CA GLU A 249 93.04 28.15 0.17
C GLU A 249 93.93 29.01 -0.75
N LYS A 250 93.34 29.92 -1.53
CA LYS A 250 94.12 30.88 -2.36
C LYS A 250 95.03 31.79 -1.53
N GLN A 251 94.58 32.19 -0.34
CA GLN A 251 95.40 32.97 0.58
C GLN A 251 96.56 32.14 1.12
N PHE A 252 96.33 30.89 1.52
CA PHE A 252 97.39 29.97 1.95
C PHE A 252 98.43 29.76 0.84
N GLN A 253 98.02 29.50 -0.40
CA GLN A 253 98.95 29.39 -1.53
C GLN A 253 99.78 30.66 -1.76
N THR A 254 99.22 31.84 -1.45
CA THR A 254 99.96 33.10 -1.53
C THR A 254 100.99 33.20 -0.40
N ILE A 255 100.61 32.82 0.82
CA ILE A 255 101.49 32.77 1.99
C ILE A 255 102.63 31.76 1.77
N GLU A 256 102.36 30.58 1.23
CA GLU A 256 103.37 29.58 0.88
C GLU A 256 104.42 30.14 -0.09
N LYS A 257 104.00 30.83 -1.16
CA LYS A 257 104.93 31.51 -2.08
C LYS A 257 105.79 32.58 -1.40
N HIS A 258 105.26 33.27 -0.39
CA HIS A 258 106.03 34.21 0.42
C HIS A 258 107.04 33.49 1.32
N PHE A 259 106.64 32.37 1.94
CA PHE A 259 107.54 31.52 2.71
C PHE A 259 108.68 30.95 1.87
N GLU A 260 108.39 30.43 0.67
CA GLU A 260 109.41 29.93 -0.26
C GLU A 260 110.46 31.01 -0.58
N ARG A 261 110.00 32.24 -0.89
CA ARG A 261 110.91 33.38 -1.11
C ARG A 261 111.71 33.74 0.14
N LEU A 262 111.09 33.70 1.31
CA LEU A 262 111.77 34.02 2.58
C LEU A 262 112.84 32.98 2.89
N VAL A 263 112.55 31.69 2.70
CA VAL A 263 113.52 30.59 2.84
C VAL A 263 114.68 30.79 1.88
N ALA A 264 114.40 31.01 0.59
CA ALA A 264 115.45 31.27 -0.41
C ALA A 264 116.32 32.49 -0.05
N LYS A 265 115.70 33.58 0.43
CA LYS A 265 116.43 34.78 0.86
C LYS A 265 117.27 34.53 2.11
N THR A 266 116.76 33.74 3.05
CA THR A 266 117.49 33.36 4.27
C THR A 266 118.71 32.53 3.92
N SER A 267 118.58 31.53 3.05
CA SER A 267 119.72 30.74 2.55
C SER A 267 120.75 31.61 1.79
N GLN A 268 120.30 32.59 0.99
CA GLN A 268 121.21 33.54 0.35
C GLN A 268 122.01 34.34 1.38
N LEU A 269 121.32 34.92 2.37
CA LEU A 269 121.96 35.73 3.42
C LEU A 269 122.92 34.89 4.30
N GLU A 270 122.59 33.64 4.57
CA GLU A 270 123.45 32.70 5.29
C GLU A 270 124.76 32.42 4.51
N ASN A 271 124.67 32.21 3.20
CA ASN A 271 125.86 32.06 2.34
C ASN A 271 126.70 33.34 2.29
N GLU A 272 126.07 34.51 2.13
CA GLU A 272 126.76 35.81 2.16
C GLU A 272 127.44 36.05 3.51
N LYS A 273 126.78 35.68 4.62
CA LYS A 273 127.36 35.74 5.97
C LYS A 273 128.58 34.84 6.07
N MET A 274 128.49 33.58 5.67
CA MET A 274 129.60 32.61 5.71
C MET A 274 130.81 33.10 4.89
N GLN A 275 130.56 33.68 3.70
CA GLN A 275 131.60 34.29 2.88
C GLN A 275 132.29 35.46 3.59
N LYS A 276 131.51 36.37 4.20
CA LYS A 276 132.07 37.50 4.96
C LYS A 276 132.81 37.06 6.21
N GLU A 277 132.33 36.05 6.94
CA GLU A 277 133.04 35.47 8.09
C GLU A 277 134.39 34.88 7.67
N ALA A 278 134.46 34.20 6.52
CA ALA A 278 135.72 33.71 5.96
C ALA A 278 136.69 34.84 5.56
N GLU A 279 136.17 35.94 4.97
CA GLU A 279 136.97 37.12 4.64
C GLU A 279 137.52 37.81 5.89
N VAL A 280 136.69 37.98 6.93
CA VAL A 280 137.12 38.52 8.23
C VAL A 280 138.20 37.64 8.84
N GLN A 281 138.05 36.31 8.83
CA GLN A 281 139.06 35.39 9.35
C GLN A 281 140.40 35.53 8.60
N LYS A 282 140.37 35.63 7.27
CA LYS A 282 141.58 35.86 6.45
C LYS A 282 142.26 37.20 6.76
N LEU A 283 141.49 38.27 6.90
CA LEU A 283 142.01 39.59 7.31
C LEU A 283 142.60 39.53 8.72
N MET A 284 141.99 38.76 9.62
CA MET A 284 142.49 38.57 10.99
C MET A 284 143.84 37.84 10.98
N GLU A 285 143.98 36.77 10.19
CA GLU A 285 145.25 36.07 9.98
C GLU A 285 146.33 36.98 9.37
N GLU A 286 145.96 37.78 8.37
CA GLU A 286 146.88 38.75 7.77
C GLU A 286 147.29 39.84 8.77
N ASN A 287 146.37 40.32 9.61
CA ASN A 287 146.66 41.30 10.64
C ASN A 287 147.63 40.74 11.71
N VAL A 288 147.44 39.48 12.13
CA VAL A 288 148.37 38.77 13.01
C VAL A 288 149.76 38.67 12.34
N ARG A 289 149.82 38.31 11.05
CA ARG A 289 151.08 38.24 10.30
C ARG A 289 151.77 39.60 10.18
N LEU A 290 151.03 40.66 9.88
CA LEU A 290 151.54 42.02 9.78
C LEU A 290 152.02 42.53 11.15
N SER A 291 151.29 42.24 12.22
CA SER A 291 151.69 42.56 13.60
C SER A 291 153.01 41.86 13.95
N ALA A 292 153.15 40.56 13.65
CA ALA A 292 154.42 39.85 13.85
C ALA A 292 155.58 40.42 13.00
N LEU A 293 155.30 40.90 11.79
CA LEU A 293 156.29 41.57 10.94
C LEU A 293 156.67 42.94 11.51
N LEU A 294 155.69 43.69 12.04
CA LEU A 294 155.90 44.96 12.73
C LEU A 294 156.81 44.74 13.95
N ASP A 295 156.50 43.76 14.81
CA ASP A 295 157.32 43.40 15.97
C ASP A 295 158.75 43.07 15.56
N LYS A 296 158.92 42.30 14.47
CA LYS A 296 160.25 41.97 13.92
C LYS A 296 160.99 43.22 13.45
N LYS A 297 160.29 44.17 12.81
CA LYS A 297 160.89 45.42 12.33
C LYS A 297 161.21 46.38 13.47
N GLU A 298 160.37 46.47 14.49
CA GLU A 298 160.67 47.19 15.73
C GLU A 298 161.88 46.60 16.42
N ALA A 299 161.97 45.27 16.55
CA ALA A 299 163.16 44.60 17.10
C ALA A 299 164.43 44.89 16.28
N GLN A 300 164.34 44.87 14.94
CA GLN A 300 165.45 45.26 14.06
C GLN A 300 165.84 46.73 14.24
N LEU A 301 164.87 47.64 14.37
CA LEU A 301 165.10 49.06 14.62
C LEU A 301 165.78 49.29 15.97
N VAL A 302 165.32 48.61 17.03
CA VAL A 302 165.96 48.66 18.36
C VAL A 302 167.39 48.14 18.28
N ALA A 303 167.64 47.03 17.59
CA ALA A 303 168.98 46.48 17.40
C ALA A 303 169.89 47.41 16.58
N MET A 304 169.38 48.04 15.52
CA MET A 304 170.09 49.06 14.74
C MET A 304 170.37 50.31 15.57
N ASN A 305 169.41 50.77 16.37
CA ASN A 305 169.59 51.89 17.29
C ASN A 305 170.69 51.59 18.31
N GLU A 306 170.73 50.35 18.83
CA GLU A 306 171.78 49.91 19.74
C GLU A 306 173.14 49.76 19.03
N GLN A 307 173.18 49.30 17.77
CA GLN A 307 174.39 49.31 16.94
C GLN A 307 174.89 50.74 16.66
N CYS A 308 174.02 51.69 16.35
CA CYS A 308 174.38 53.11 16.20
C CYS A 308 174.96 53.68 17.50
N LYS A 309 174.41 53.29 18.65
CA LYS A 309 174.99 53.57 19.98
C LYS A 309 176.39 52.99 20.14
N VAL A 310 176.61 51.71 19.78
CA VAL A 310 177.93 51.05 19.85
C VAL A 310 178.92 51.67 18.87
N MET A 311 178.49 52.06 17.67
CA MET A 311 179.33 52.80 16.71
C MET A 311 179.68 54.20 17.22
N ALA A 312 178.76 54.90 17.90
CA ALA A 312 179.05 56.17 18.56
C ALA A 312 180.05 56.02 19.73
N LEU A 313 180.00 54.88 20.43
CA LEU A 313 180.98 54.52 21.48
C LEU A 313 182.34 54.13 20.90
N ASN A 314 182.40 53.41 19.78
CA ASN A 314 183.65 53.00 19.11
C ASN A 314 184.32 54.15 18.32
N ALA A 315 183.57 55.17 17.90
CA ALA A 315 184.13 56.41 17.36
C ALA A 315 184.72 57.31 18.47
N SER A 316 184.44 57.02 19.74
CA SER A 316 184.96 57.73 20.92
C SER A 316 186.19 57.06 21.55
N SER A 317 186.84 56.13 20.83
CA SER A 317 188.16 55.59 21.18
C SER A 317 189.16 55.82 20.05
N ILE A 318 189.53 57.09 19.88
CA ILE A 318 190.88 57.59 19.53
C ILE A 318 191.35 58.38 20.75
#